data_AF-A0A971D2P2-F1
#
_entry.id   AF-A0A971D2P2-F1
#
_cell.length_a   1.000
_cell.length_b   1.000
_cell.length_c   1.000
_cell.angle_alpha   90.00
_cell.angle_beta   90.00
_cell.angle_gamma   90.00
#
_symmetry.space_group_name_H-M   'P 1'
#
loop_
_entity.id
_entity.type
_entity.pdbx_description
1 polymer ?
#
loop_
_entity_poly.entity_id
_entity_poly.type
_entity_poly.pdbx_seq_one_letter_code
_entity_poly.pdbx_strand_id
1 'polypeptide(L)'
;GEYCFAVEMLGQPSTVLVRNGDYNSLPRNPLPMGRDEFIVLLHADGTRTAKEVMQASGLEEITVISILGKLVDAGVLLVKAERQLRTDDAAELQAHRDSVWAEVSQLLDDIVEGPEAASGAAAPSDVPGGAASPS
;
A
#
# COMPACT_ATOMS: atom_id res chain seq x y z
N GLY A 1 4.80 2.84 -3.17
CA GLY A 1 4.52 1.44 -2.78
C GLY A 1 5.72 0.63 -3.20
N GLU A 2 6.26 -0.18 -2.29
CA GLU A 2 7.34 -1.11 -2.64
C GLU A 2 6.76 -2.21 -3.53
N TYR A 3 7.37 -2.42 -4.70
CA TYR A 3 6.99 -3.51 -5.61
C TYR A 3 7.61 -4.80 -5.05
N CYS A 4 6.79 -5.74 -4.61
CA CYS A 4 7.22 -7.07 -4.18
C CYS A 4 7.07 -8.07 -5.33
N PHE A 5 8.01 -9.00 -5.46
CA PHE A 5 7.89 -10.06 -6.44
C PHE A 5 6.81 -11.06 -6.00
N ALA A 6 6.07 -11.60 -6.97
CA ALA A 6 5.03 -12.60 -6.67
C ALA A 6 5.59 -13.84 -5.93
N VAL A 7 6.86 -14.18 -6.15
CA VAL A 7 7.57 -15.25 -5.42
C VAL A 7 7.81 -14.88 -3.96
N GLU A 8 8.14 -13.63 -3.65
CA GLU A 8 8.31 -13.15 -2.27
C GLU A 8 6.99 -13.20 -1.50
N MET A 9 5.87 -13.02 -2.22
CA MET A 9 4.53 -13.11 -1.65
C MET A 9 4.14 -14.53 -1.27
N LEU A 10 4.70 -15.58 -1.89
CA LEU A 10 4.41 -16.98 -1.52
C LEU A 10 4.76 -17.29 -0.07
N GLY A 11 5.73 -16.58 0.52
CA GLY A 11 6.11 -16.72 1.92
C GLY A 11 5.13 -16.07 2.90
N GLN A 12 4.16 -15.28 2.43
CA GLN A 12 3.19 -14.64 3.31
C GLN A 12 2.01 -15.57 3.62
N PRO A 13 1.58 -15.66 4.90
CA PRO A 13 0.55 -16.61 5.32
C PRO A 13 -0.83 -16.35 4.71
N SER A 14 -1.12 -15.10 4.32
CA SER A 14 -2.40 -14.68 3.72
C SER A 14 -2.39 -14.67 2.18
N THR A 15 -1.32 -15.18 1.55
CA THR A 15 -1.21 -15.20 0.10
C THR A 15 -2.06 -16.29 -0.51
N VAL A 16 -3.06 -15.88 -1.30
CA VAL A 16 -3.96 -16.75 -2.04
C VAL A 16 -3.47 -16.95 -3.46
N LEU A 17 -3.56 -18.18 -3.96
CA LEU A 17 -3.13 -18.56 -5.30
C LEU A 17 -4.31 -18.70 -6.24
N VAL A 18 -4.26 -17.99 -7.37
CA VAL A 18 -5.32 -17.96 -8.38
C VAL A 18 -4.77 -18.51 -9.68
N ARG A 19 -5.53 -19.38 -10.36
CA ARG A 19 -5.14 -19.82 -11.70
C ARG A 19 -5.25 -18.70 -12.71
N ASN A 20 -4.24 -18.54 -13.54
CA ASN A 20 -4.31 -17.60 -14.64
C ASN A 20 -5.14 -18.20 -15.79
N GLY A 21 -6.37 -17.73 -15.96
CA GLY A 21 -7.24 -18.15 -17.06
C GLY A 21 -6.68 -17.82 -18.44
N ASP A 22 -5.85 -16.78 -18.53
CA ASP A 22 -5.25 -16.33 -19.78
C ASP A 22 -3.93 -17.04 -20.10
N TYR A 23 -3.44 -17.93 -19.24
CA TYR A 23 -2.13 -18.58 -19.39
C TYR A 23 -1.90 -19.17 -20.79
N ASN A 24 -2.90 -19.90 -21.33
CA ASN A 24 -2.80 -20.52 -22.64
C ASN A 24 -2.80 -19.54 -23.82
N SER A 25 -3.19 -18.27 -23.57
CA SER A 25 -3.18 -17.20 -24.55
C SER A 25 -1.92 -16.33 -24.47
N LEU A 26 -1.11 -16.49 -23.42
CA LEU A 26 0.11 -15.71 -23.25
C LEU A 26 1.21 -16.20 -24.21
N PRO A 27 1.97 -15.26 -24.81
CA PRO A 27 3.15 -15.60 -25.61
C PRO A 27 4.29 -16.02 -24.68
N ARG A 28 4.21 -17.23 -24.12
CA ARG A 28 5.25 -17.83 -23.26
C ARG A 28 5.46 -19.30 -23.60
N ASN A 29 6.67 -19.79 -23.28
CA ASN A 29 7.04 -21.19 -23.41
C ASN A 29 6.12 -22.05 -22.53
N PRO A 30 5.45 -23.10 -23.05
CA PRO A 30 4.62 -23.99 -22.23
C PRO A 30 5.47 -24.61 -21.12
N LEU A 31 5.01 -24.49 -19.87
CA LEU A 31 5.67 -25.11 -18.73
C LEU A 31 5.37 -26.62 -18.77
N PRO A 32 6.39 -27.50 -18.92
CA PRO A 32 6.16 -28.93 -18.80
C PRO A 32 5.78 -29.25 -17.35
N MET A 33 4.60 -29.84 -17.15
CA MET A 33 4.09 -30.24 -15.83
C MET A 33 4.22 -31.74 -15.63
N GLY A 34 4.84 -32.14 -14.53
CA GLY A 34 4.80 -33.50 -14.03
C GLY A 34 3.59 -33.74 -13.12
N ARG A 35 3.59 -34.89 -12.45
CA ARG A 35 2.53 -35.28 -11.53
C ARG A 35 2.40 -34.31 -10.36
N ASP A 36 3.52 -33.90 -9.78
CA ASP A 36 3.52 -33.08 -8.56
C ASP A 36 3.10 -31.64 -8.88
N GLU A 37 3.56 -31.09 -10.02
CA GLU A 37 3.08 -29.80 -10.52
C GLU A 37 1.57 -29.81 -10.74
N PHE A 38 1.04 -30.91 -11.31
CA PHE A 38 -0.39 -31.05 -11.53
C PHE A 38 -1.17 -31.16 -10.21
N ILE A 39 -0.66 -31.90 -9.21
CA ILE A 39 -1.27 -32.00 -7.88
C ILE A 39 -1.32 -30.64 -7.20
N VAL A 40 -0.21 -29.89 -7.20
CA VAL A 40 -0.17 -28.56 -6.58
C VAL A 40 -1.11 -27.60 -7.29
N LEU A 41 -1.14 -27.61 -8.62
CA LEU A 41 -2.05 -26.78 -9.41
C LEU A 41 -3.53 -27.14 -9.15
N LEU A 42 -3.85 -28.42 -8.91
CA LEU A 42 -5.20 -28.87 -8.57
C LEU A 42 -5.76 -28.14 -7.35
N HIS A 43 -4.91 -27.89 -6.34
CA HIS A 43 -5.29 -27.27 -5.09
C HIS A 43 -5.36 -25.74 -5.11
N ALA A 44 -4.78 -25.09 -6.14
CA ALA A 44 -4.90 -23.65 -6.36
C ALA A 44 -6.27 -23.33 -6.99
N ASP A 45 -7.26 -23.04 -6.15
CA ASP A 45 -8.66 -22.78 -6.52
C ASP A 45 -9.09 -21.32 -6.37
N GLY A 46 -8.15 -20.41 -6.08
CA GLY A 46 -8.44 -19.00 -5.85
C GLY A 46 -8.96 -18.67 -4.45
N THR A 47 -9.05 -19.66 -3.56
CA THR A 47 -9.47 -19.47 -2.16
C THR A 47 -8.39 -19.91 -1.18
N ARG A 48 -7.66 -20.99 -1.48
CA ARG A 48 -6.61 -21.49 -0.61
C ARG A 48 -5.37 -20.61 -0.62
N THR A 49 -4.80 -20.44 0.56
CA THR A 49 -3.47 -19.89 0.78
C THR A 49 -2.38 -20.87 0.34
N ALA A 50 -1.15 -20.37 0.14
CA ALA A 50 0.01 -21.23 -0.11
C ALA A 50 0.16 -22.33 0.97
N LYS A 51 -0.11 -21.99 2.25
CA LYS A 51 -0.05 -22.95 3.37
C LYS A 51 -1.09 -24.06 3.27
N GLU A 52 -2.31 -23.73 2.89
CA GLU A 52 -3.39 -24.71 2.73
C GLU A 52 -3.14 -25.61 1.50
N VAL A 53 -2.56 -25.06 0.43
CA VAL A 53 -2.10 -25.86 -0.72
C VAL A 53 -1.00 -26.84 -0.31
N MET A 54 -0.04 -26.40 0.51
CA MET A 54 1.01 -27.28 1.06
C MET A 54 0.39 -28.46 1.82
N GLN A 55 -0.51 -28.19 2.76
CA GLN A 55 -1.17 -29.22 3.55
C GLN A 55 -2.03 -30.17 2.70
N ALA A 56 -2.74 -29.66 1.70
CA ALA A 56 -3.63 -30.45 0.87
C ALA A 56 -2.89 -31.36 -0.13
N SER A 57 -1.72 -30.93 -0.61
CA SER A 57 -0.95 -31.68 -1.62
C SER A 57 -0.31 -32.97 -1.10
N GLY A 58 -0.08 -33.08 0.21
CA GLY A 58 0.63 -34.21 0.82
C GLY A 58 2.11 -34.32 0.46
N LEU A 59 2.68 -33.28 -0.17
CA LEU A 59 4.09 -33.20 -0.57
C LEU A 59 4.91 -32.45 0.51
N GLU A 60 6.22 -32.56 0.42
CA GLU A 60 7.13 -31.77 1.26
C GLU A 60 6.98 -30.28 1.00
N GLU A 61 7.02 -29.47 2.06
CA GLU A 61 6.87 -28.01 2.01
C GLU A 61 7.82 -27.36 1.00
N ILE A 62 9.10 -27.73 1.02
CA ILE A 62 10.11 -27.18 0.09
C ILE A 62 9.76 -27.49 -1.38
N THR A 63 9.22 -28.68 -1.63
CA THR A 63 8.80 -29.13 -2.97
C THR A 63 7.61 -28.31 -3.45
N VAL A 64 6.60 -28.11 -2.60
CA VAL A 64 5.43 -27.31 -2.94
C VAL A 64 5.80 -25.86 -3.19
N ILE A 65 6.62 -25.24 -2.33
CA ILE A 65 7.08 -23.85 -2.51
C ILE A 65 7.86 -23.71 -3.83
N SER A 66 8.74 -24.66 -4.14
CA SER A 66 9.48 -24.67 -5.41
C SER A 66 8.54 -24.76 -6.62
N ILE A 67 7.54 -25.65 -6.57
CA ILE A 67 6.54 -25.80 -7.64
C ILE A 67 5.71 -24.52 -7.78
N LEU A 68 5.23 -23.94 -6.68
CA LEU A 68 4.48 -22.69 -6.69
C LEU A 68 5.29 -21.55 -7.29
N GLY A 69 6.57 -21.43 -6.94
CA GLY A 69 7.49 -20.46 -7.52
C GLY A 69 7.60 -20.63 -9.04
N LYS A 70 7.80 -21.86 -9.53
CA LYS A 70 7.85 -22.16 -10.97
C LYS A 70 6.55 -21.82 -11.69
N LEU A 71 5.40 -22.14 -11.11
CA LEU A 71 4.09 -21.88 -11.69
C LEU A 71 3.78 -20.37 -11.75
N VAL A 72 4.16 -19.62 -10.72
CA VAL A 72 4.04 -18.16 -10.68
C VAL A 72 4.98 -17.50 -11.70
N ASP A 73 6.24 -17.93 -11.76
CA ASP A 73 7.23 -17.40 -12.69
C ASP A 73 6.82 -17.65 -14.16
N ALA A 74 6.27 -18.83 -14.45
CA ALA A 74 5.69 -19.17 -15.75
C ALA A 74 4.43 -18.35 -16.08
N GLY A 75 3.75 -17.79 -15.07
CA GLY A 75 2.47 -17.09 -15.23
C GLY A 75 1.26 -18.03 -15.25
N VAL A 76 1.41 -19.29 -14.85
CA VAL A 76 0.31 -20.26 -14.66
C VAL A 76 -0.54 -19.88 -13.45
N LEU A 77 0.12 -19.40 -12.39
CA LEU A 77 -0.53 -18.90 -11.18
C LEU A 77 -0.31 -17.40 -11.03
N LEU A 78 -1.32 -16.74 -10.52
CA LEU A 78 -1.29 -15.36 -10.04
C LEU A 78 -1.38 -15.38 -8.52
N VAL A 79 -0.72 -14.41 -7.88
CA VAL A 79 -0.75 -14.25 -6.44
C VAL A 79 -1.71 -13.12 -6.09
N LYS A 80 -2.74 -13.44 -5.29
CA LYS A 80 -3.59 -12.45 -4.64
C LYS A 80 -3.11 -12.29 -3.20
N ALA A 81 -2.35 -11.24 -2.97
CA ALA A 81 -2.12 -10.78 -1.62
C ALA A 81 -3.32 -9.93 -1.20
N GLU A 82 -4.04 -10.33 -0.16
CA GLU A 82 -4.80 -9.34 0.59
C GLU A 82 -3.78 -8.36 1.15
N ARG A 83 -3.85 -7.09 0.73
CA ARG A 83 -3.08 -6.01 1.34
C ARG A 83 -3.34 -6.13 2.84
N GLN A 84 -2.34 -6.59 3.58
CA GLN A 84 -2.37 -6.49 5.03
C GLN A 84 -2.48 -4.99 5.32
N LEU A 85 -3.69 -4.50 5.61
CA LEU A 85 -3.78 -3.38 6.53
C LEU A 85 -3.20 -3.96 7.81
N ARG A 86 -1.92 -3.70 8.08
CA ARG A 86 -1.43 -3.89 9.44
C ARG A 86 -2.38 -3.08 10.30
N THR A 87 -2.97 -3.70 11.31
CA THR A 87 -3.81 -3.00 12.27
C THR A 87 -3.08 -1.79 12.88
N ASP A 88 -1.76 -1.86 12.93
CA ASP A 88 -0.87 -0.75 13.32
C ASP A 88 -0.94 0.43 12.33
N ASP A 89 -0.95 0.17 11.01
CA ASP A 89 -1.10 1.22 9.99
C ASP A 89 -2.45 1.92 10.09
N ALA A 90 -3.51 1.20 10.48
CA ALA A 90 -4.85 1.78 10.62
C ALA A 90 -4.93 2.77 11.79
N ALA A 91 -4.28 2.45 12.92
CA ALA A 91 -4.21 3.32 14.08
C ALA A 91 -3.32 4.54 13.81
N GLU A 92 -2.20 4.36 13.10
CA GLU A 92 -1.30 5.45 12.70
C GLU A 92 -1.96 6.37 11.66
N LEU A 93 -2.64 5.81 10.65
CA LEU A 93 -3.42 6.56 9.67
C LEU A 93 -4.58 7.32 10.32
N GLN A 94 -5.22 6.72 11.33
CA GLN A 94 -6.27 7.35 12.11
C GLN A 94 -5.72 8.53 12.91
N ALA A 95 -4.61 8.34 13.64
CA ALA A 95 -3.96 9.41 14.38
C ALA A 95 -3.48 10.54 13.46
N HIS A 96 -2.94 10.21 12.28
CA HIS A 96 -2.53 11.20 11.29
C HIS A 96 -3.73 11.97 10.73
N ARG A 97 -4.84 11.29 10.41
CA ARG A 97 -6.08 11.93 9.97
C ARG A 97 -6.60 12.90 11.03
N ASP A 98 -6.58 12.49 12.30
CA ASP A 98 -7.10 13.30 13.40
C ASP A 98 -6.19 14.52 13.65
N SER A 99 -4.87 14.38 13.50
CA SER A 99 -3.92 15.50 13.53
C SER A 99 -4.18 16.51 12.41
N VAL A 100 -4.29 16.03 11.16
CA VAL A 100 -4.56 16.89 10.00
C VAL A 100 -5.92 17.57 10.13
N TRP A 101 -6.94 16.87 10.66
CA TRP A 101 -8.25 17.46 10.89
C TRP A 101 -8.21 18.58 11.93
N ALA A 102 -7.43 18.40 13.00
CA ALA A 102 -7.23 19.43 14.02
C ALA A 102 -6.51 20.67 13.43
N GLU A 103 -5.45 20.47 12.65
CA GLU A 103 -4.72 21.56 11.98
C GLU A 103 -5.61 22.34 10.99
N VAL A 104 -6.41 21.61 10.19
CA VAL A 104 -7.35 22.24 9.25
C VAL A 104 -8.46 22.99 9.97
N SER A 105 -8.98 22.44 11.07
CA SER A 105 -10.02 23.10 11.88
C SER A 105 -9.48 24.39 12.50
N GLN A 106 -8.27 24.35 13.05
CA GLN A 106 -7.60 25.52 13.62
C GLN A 106 -7.34 26.61 12.57
N LEU A 107 -6.88 26.22 11.37
CA LEU A 107 -6.67 27.18 10.28
C LEU A 107 -7.98 27.84 9.83
N LEU A 108 -9.09 27.09 9.83
CA LEU A 108 -10.40 27.64 9.49
C LEU A 108 -10.93 28.57 10.59
N ASP A 109 -10.71 28.24 11.87
CA ASP A 109 -11.08 29.09 13.00
C ASP A 109 -10.25 30.40 13.02
N ASP A 110 -8.94 30.33 12.77
CA ASP A 110 -8.04 31.49 12.68
C ASP A 110 -8.42 32.45 11.52
N ILE A 111 -8.98 31.92 10.43
CA ILE A 111 -9.49 32.71 9.30
C ILE A 111 -10.81 33.40 9.65
N VAL A 112 -11.64 32.79 10.50
CA VAL A 112 -12.92 33.35 10.97
C VAL A 112 -12.71 34.38 12.07
N GLU A 113 -11.72 34.21 12.94
CA GLU A 113 -11.31 35.17 14.00
C GLU A 113 -10.33 36.26 13.50
N GLY A 114 -10.53 36.79 12.30
CA GLY A 114 -9.68 37.85 11.71
C GLY A 114 -9.30 38.98 12.70
N PRO A 115 -8.13 39.63 12.52
CA PRO A 115 -7.37 40.29 13.58
C PRO A 115 -8.10 41.49 14.22
N GLU A 116 -8.70 41.27 15.38
CA GLU A 116 -9.14 42.32 16.29
C GLU A 116 -8.00 42.64 17.27
N ALA A 117 -7.20 43.67 16.98
CA ALA A 117 -6.74 44.70 17.92
C ALA A 117 -5.49 45.45 17.44
N ALA A 118 -5.67 46.60 16.78
CA ALA A 118 -4.80 47.77 16.94
C ALA A 118 -5.47 49.03 16.35
N SER A 119 -6.66 49.38 16.83
CA SER A 119 -7.21 50.74 16.63
C SER A 119 -7.77 51.22 17.95
N GLY A 120 -6.91 51.90 18.73
CA GLY A 120 -7.29 52.38 20.05
C GLY A 120 -6.18 53.11 20.80
N ALA A 121 -6.11 54.42 20.56
CA ALA A 121 -5.77 55.49 21.51
C ALA A 121 -4.31 56.04 21.62
N ALA A 122 -4.29 57.39 21.46
CA ALA A 122 -3.37 58.42 21.96
C ALA A 122 -2.00 58.58 21.26
N ALA A 123 -1.50 59.76 20.88
CA ALA A 123 -1.97 61.16 20.81
C ALA A 123 -0.90 61.93 19.96
N PRO A 124 -1.19 63.14 19.43
CA PRO A 124 -0.32 63.83 18.47
C PRO A 124 0.78 64.65 19.16
N SER A 125 1.98 64.72 18.58
CA SER A 125 3.01 65.70 18.95
C SER A 125 3.90 66.04 17.76
N ASP A 126 3.67 67.25 17.24
CA ASP A 126 4.60 68.22 16.62
C ASP A 126 5.90 67.75 15.92
N VAL A 127 5.89 67.84 14.58
CA VAL A 127 6.78 68.58 13.62
C VAL A 127 7.98 69.34 14.25
N PRO A 128 9.16 69.61 13.57
CA PRO A 128 9.55 69.49 12.14
C PRO A 128 10.96 68.91 11.85
N GLY A 129 11.32 68.75 10.56
CA GLY A 129 12.66 69.19 10.11
C GLY A 129 13.34 68.41 8.98
N GLY A 130 13.62 69.11 7.88
CA GLY A 130 14.75 68.81 6.95
C GLY A 130 14.41 67.85 5.81
N ALA A 131 13.89 68.30 4.67
CA ALA A 131 14.62 68.92 3.56
C ALA A 131 15.48 67.95 2.71
N ALA A 132 15.20 68.01 1.40
CA ALA A 132 16.07 67.73 0.25
C ALA A 132 16.19 66.27 -0.28
N SER A 133 15.46 65.99 -1.38
CA SER A 133 16.00 65.30 -2.58
C SER A 133 17.05 66.21 -3.27
N PRO A 134 17.70 65.86 -4.41
CA PRO A 134 17.76 64.62 -5.21
C PRO A 134 19.26 64.21 -5.39
N SER A 135 19.76 63.31 -6.25
CA SER A 135 19.42 62.81 -7.59
C SER A 135 20.09 61.46 -7.81
#